data_AF-A0A938NYL8-F1
#
_entry.id   AF-A0A938NYL8-F1
#
_cell.length_a   1.000
_cell.length_b   1.000
_cell.length_c   1.000
_cell.angle_alpha   90.00
_cell.angle_beta   90.00
_cell.angle_gamma   90.00
#
_symmetry.space_group_name_H-M   'P 1'
#
loop_
_entity.id
_entity.type
_entity.pdbx_description
1 polymer ?
#
loop_
_entity_poly.entity_id
_entity_poly.type
_entity_poly.pdbx_seq_one_letter_code
_entity_poly.pdbx_strand_id
1 'polypeptide(L)'
;MAVEIPRGILRDDLQLDEFRLSFLANDEMMELSQDPLGKQAGRVFKEGDLEVWAKDMEDGSKAVGLFNRGIWKTKVTARWSDIGIQGKKIVRDIWRQKDLGTFDNEFTATVPRHGVVLVKISGQSR
;
A
#
# COMPACT_ATOMS: atom_id res chain seq x y z
N MET A 1 18.55 -6.70 2.41
CA MET A 1 17.92 -7.86 1.77
C MET A 1 18.04 -7.61 0.27
N ALA A 2 19.01 -8.26 -0.39
CA ALA A 2 19.22 -8.08 -1.81
C ALA A 2 18.14 -8.85 -2.57
N VAL A 3 17.43 -8.19 -3.47
CA VAL A 3 16.54 -8.85 -4.41
C VAL A 3 17.39 -9.18 -5.64
N GLU A 4 17.71 -10.45 -5.84
CA GLU A 4 18.27 -10.90 -7.12
C GLU A 4 17.18 -10.82 -8.19
N ILE A 5 17.42 -9.98 -9.20
CA ILE A 5 16.60 -9.89 -10.41
C ILE A 5 17.11 -10.96 -11.38
N PRO A 6 16.27 -11.92 -11.81
CA PRO A 6 16.69 -12.97 -12.74
C PRO A 6 17.11 -12.37 -14.08
N ARG A 7 18.36 -12.62 -14.48
CA ARG A 7 18.91 -12.25 -15.79
C ARG A 7 18.25 -13.09 -16.88
N GLY A 8 17.15 -12.60 -17.44
CA GLY A 8 16.46 -13.29 -18.54
C GLY A 8 15.35 -12.52 -19.25
N ILE A 9 14.95 -11.33 -18.78
CA ILE A 9 13.86 -10.54 -19.39
C ILE A 9 14.44 -9.41 -20.25
N LEU A 10 15.27 -9.77 -21.23
CA LEU A 10 15.63 -8.89 -22.35
C LEU A 10 15.17 -9.57 -23.63
N ARG A 11 13.86 -9.62 -23.85
CA ARG A 11 13.25 -9.87 -25.17
C ARG A 11 11.74 -9.65 -25.10
N ASP A 12 11.34 -8.39 -25.22
CA ASP A 12 10.32 -7.91 -26.18
C ASP A 12 9.78 -6.54 -25.72
N ASP A 13 10.18 -5.52 -26.47
CA ASP A 13 10.32 -4.10 -26.09
C ASP A 13 9.17 -3.17 -26.53
N LEU A 14 7.89 -3.58 -26.62
CA LEU A 14 6.85 -2.64 -27.12
C LEU A 14 5.49 -2.64 -26.42
N GLN A 15 5.34 -3.34 -25.28
CA GLN A 15 4.15 -3.21 -24.42
C GLN A 15 4.48 -2.83 -22.97
N LEU A 16 5.72 -2.44 -22.71
CA LEU A 16 6.23 -2.09 -21.38
C LEU A 16 6.04 -0.62 -21.00
N ASP A 17 5.47 0.23 -21.87
CA ASP A 17 5.83 1.65 -21.84
C ASP A 17 4.84 2.60 -21.17
N GLU A 18 3.63 2.17 -20.76
CA GLU A 18 2.75 3.09 -20.01
C GLU A 18 2.40 2.57 -18.62
N PHE A 19 2.00 1.30 -18.48
CA PHE A 19 1.62 0.74 -17.17
C PHE A 19 2.82 0.51 -16.24
N ARG A 20 3.97 0.09 -16.77
CA ARG A 20 5.20 -0.09 -15.97
C ARG A 20 5.96 1.22 -15.79
N LEU A 21 5.95 2.11 -16.78
CA LEU A 21 6.50 3.46 -16.61
C LEU A 21 5.65 4.29 -15.63
N SER A 22 4.32 4.19 -15.64
CA SER A 22 3.48 4.83 -14.60
C SER A 22 3.70 4.23 -13.22
N PHE A 23 4.10 2.95 -13.14
CA PHE A 23 4.45 2.29 -11.87
C PHE A 23 5.83 2.72 -11.36
N LEU A 24 6.84 2.83 -12.24
CA LEU A 24 8.20 3.25 -11.89
C LEU A 24 8.34 4.76 -11.72
N ALA A 25 7.52 5.56 -12.41
CA ALA A 25 7.48 7.02 -12.30
C ALA A 25 6.45 7.51 -11.26
N ASN A 26 5.84 6.60 -10.49
CA ASN A 26 4.99 7.01 -9.37
C ASN A 26 5.88 7.43 -8.21
N ASP A 27 6.07 8.74 -8.07
CA ASP A 27 6.86 9.33 -7.00
C ASP A 27 6.43 8.85 -5.61
N GLU A 28 5.13 8.62 -5.35
CA GLU A 28 4.65 8.12 -4.05
C GLU A 28 5.03 6.65 -3.80
N MET A 29 5.16 5.84 -4.86
CA MET A 29 5.70 4.47 -4.77
C MET A 29 7.22 4.50 -4.53
N MET A 30 7.92 5.43 -5.16
CA MET A 30 9.34 5.65 -4.92
C MET A 30 9.59 6.14 -3.49
N GLU A 31 8.80 7.10 -2.99
CA GLU A 31 8.84 7.55 -1.60
C GLU A 31 8.63 6.37 -0.65
N LEU A 32 7.63 5.51 -0.88
CA LEU A 32 7.42 4.34 -0.02
C LEU A 32 8.63 3.38 -0.01
N SER A 33 9.21 3.13 -1.20
CA SER A 33 10.33 2.21 -1.38
C SER A 33 11.66 2.77 -0.88
N GLN A 34 11.86 4.08 -0.96
CA GLN A 34 13.09 4.80 -0.60
C GLN A 34 12.94 5.59 0.71
N ASP A 35 11.83 5.41 1.43
CA ASP A 35 11.53 6.17 2.64
C ASP A 35 12.69 6.03 3.66
N PRO A 36 13.31 7.16 4.04
CA PRO A 36 14.59 7.19 4.75
C PRO A 36 14.46 6.75 6.21
N LEU A 37 13.23 6.62 6.73
CA LEU A 37 13.00 6.01 8.04
C LEU A 37 13.51 4.56 8.07
N GLY A 38 13.63 3.90 6.91
CA GLY A 38 14.29 2.59 6.78
C GLY A 38 13.57 1.45 7.51
N LYS A 39 12.38 1.71 8.05
CA LYS A 39 11.57 0.72 8.76
C LYS A 39 10.85 -0.15 7.75
N GLN A 40 11.05 -1.46 7.87
CA GLN A 40 10.32 -2.42 7.06
C GLN A 40 8.85 -2.46 7.50
N ALA A 41 7.94 -2.64 6.54
CA ALA A 41 6.53 -2.88 6.85
C ALA A 41 6.37 -4.16 7.71
N GLY A 42 5.53 -4.07 8.74
CA GLY A 42 5.14 -5.21 9.57
C GLY A 42 3.71 -5.65 9.28
N ARG A 43 3.44 -6.95 9.34
CA ARG A 43 2.07 -7.47 9.29
C ARG A 43 1.38 -7.17 10.62
N VAL A 44 0.35 -6.34 10.59
CA VAL A 44 -0.40 -5.90 11.78
C VAL A 44 -1.67 -6.71 12.01
N PHE A 45 -2.22 -7.32 10.95
CA PHE A 45 -3.42 -8.13 11.02
C PHE A 45 -3.33 -9.29 10.03
N LYS A 46 -3.90 -10.44 10.42
CA LYS A 46 -4.10 -11.59 9.55
C LYS A 46 -5.36 -12.34 9.96
N GLU A 47 -6.21 -12.62 8.98
CA GLU A 47 -7.36 -13.51 9.14
C GLU A 47 -7.51 -14.35 7.86
N GLY A 48 -7.29 -15.67 7.99
CA GLY A 48 -7.24 -16.56 6.84
C GLY A 48 -6.24 -16.08 5.79
N ASP A 49 -6.78 -15.78 4.60
CA ASP A 49 -6.03 -15.29 3.44
C ASP A 49 -5.92 -13.75 3.36
N LEU A 50 -6.50 -13.03 4.31
CA LEU A 50 -6.48 -11.57 4.35
C LEU A 50 -5.35 -11.09 5.27
N GLU A 51 -4.59 -10.11 4.81
CA GLU A 51 -3.52 -9.52 5.61
C GLU A 51 -3.55 -8.00 5.51
N VAL A 52 -3.20 -7.34 6.62
CA VAL A 52 -2.90 -5.91 6.62
C VAL A 52 -1.46 -5.73 7.07
N TRP A 53 -0.72 -4.96 6.29
CA TRP A 53 0.65 -4.58 6.56
C TRP A 53 0.75 -3.07 6.71
N ALA A 54 1.55 -2.61 7.65
CA ALA A 54 1.75 -1.19 7.88
C ALA A 54 3.23 -0.85 8.03
N LYS A 55 3.61 0.32 7.53
CA LYS A 55 4.93 0.94 7.67
C LYS A 55 4.76 2.37 8.16
N ASP A 56 5.52 2.74 9.18
CA ASP A 56 5.68 4.14 9.58
C ASP A 56 6.51 4.86 8.51
N MET A 57 6.10 6.08 8.17
CA MET A 57 6.84 6.96 7.26
C MET A 57 7.50 8.11 8.03
N GLU A 58 8.55 8.70 7.48
CA GLU A 58 9.27 9.82 8.10
C GLU A 58 8.37 11.03 8.39
N ASP A 59 7.43 11.33 7.49
CA ASP A 59 6.48 12.44 7.63
C ASP A 59 5.40 12.23 8.71
N GLY A 60 5.47 11.12 9.46
CA GLY A 60 4.51 10.75 10.49
C GLY A 60 3.23 10.12 9.96
N SER A 61 3.09 9.94 8.64
CA SER A 61 2.02 9.15 8.05
C SER A 61 2.32 7.65 8.14
N LYS A 62 1.34 6.83 7.75
CA LYS A 62 1.50 5.38 7.63
C LYS A 62 1.16 4.92 6.22
N ALA A 63 2.03 4.10 5.64
CA ALA A 63 1.71 3.34 4.44
C ALA A 63 1.10 2.00 4.84
N VAL A 64 -0.06 1.67 4.29
CA VAL A 64 -0.84 0.49 4.64
C VAL A 64 -1.19 -0.30 3.38
N GLY A 65 -0.82 -1.59 3.38
CA GLY A 65 -1.17 -2.55 2.34
C GLY A 65 -2.25 -3.51 2.82
N LEU A 66 -3.37 -3.56 2.09
CA LEU A 66 -4.48 -4.47 2.32
C LEU A 66 -4.39 -5.60 1.29
N PHE A 67 -4.05 -6.81 1.71
CA PHE A 67 -3.78 -7.95 0.84
C PHE A 67 -4.90 -8.97 0.91
N ASN A 68 -5.25 -9.52 -0.25
CA ASN A 68 -6.13 -10.67 -0.38
C ASN A 68 -5.40 -11.79 -1.10
N ARG A 69 -4.92 -12.79 -0.34
CA ARG A 69 -4.25 -13.98 -0.89
C ARG A 69 -5.22 -15.05 -1.36
N GLY A 70 -6.52 -14.86 -1.13
CA GLY A 70 -7.57 -15.81 -1.44
C GLY A 70 -7.96 -15.80 -2.91
N ILE A 71 -8.85 -16.71 -3.28
CA ILE A 71 -9.30 -16.92 -4.67
C ILE A 71 -10.56 -16.11 -5.04
N TRP A 72 -11.14 -15.36 -4.11
CA TRP A 72 -12.34 -14.55 -4.34
C TRP A 72 -12.06 -13.08 -4.05
N LYS A 73 -12.84 -12.19 -4.65
CA LYS A 73 -12.83 -10.76 -4.31
C LYS A 73 -13.42 -10.58 -2.92
N THR A 74 -12.66 -9.98 -2.02
CA THR A 74 -12.99 -9.91 -0.59
C THR A 74 -12.75 -8.52 -0.03
N LYS A 75 -13.55 -8.12 0.97
CA LYS A 75 -13.31 -6.87 1.70
C LYS A 75 -12.20 -7.08 2.72
N VAL A 76 -11.26 -6.14 2.77
CA VAL A 76 -10.18 -6.12 3.76
C VAL A 76 -10.27 -4.78 4.49
N THR A 77 -10.12 -4.83 5.81
CA THR A 77 -10.29 -3.66 6.68
C THR A 77 -8.98 -3.38 7.42
N ALA A 78 -8.48 -2.16 7.29
CA ALA A 78 -7.42 -1.63 8.13
C ALA A 78 -8.07 -0.87 9.29
N ARG A 79 -7.92 -1.36 10.51
CA ARG A 79 -8.40 -0.68 11.73
C ARG A 79 -7.29 0.16 12.33
N TRP A 80 -7.65 1.33 12.83
CA TRP A 80 -6.71 2.29 13.41
C TRP A 80 -6.03 1.69 14.65
N SER A 81 -6.77 0.88 15.41
CA SER A 81 -6.28 0.12 16.57
C SER A 81 -5.10 -0.79 16.20
N ASP A 82 -5.15 -1.43 15.03
CA ASP A 82 -4.18 -2.45 14.63
C ASP A 82 -2.88 -1.80 14.13
N ILE A 83 -3.00 -0.59 13.58
CA ILE A 83 -1.86 0.21 13.07
C ILE A 83 -1.38 1.28 14.06
N GLY A 84 -1.98 1.38 15.24
CA GLY A 84 -1.57 2.28 16.33
C GLY A 84 -1.81 3.76 16.05
N ILE A 85 -2.92 4.12 15.39
CA ILE A 85 -3.35 5.52 15.20
C ILE A 85 -4.74 5.76 15.76
N GLN A 86 -5.17 7.02 15.82
CA GLN A 86 -6.47 7.42 16.36
C GLN A 86 -7.01 8.67 15.66
N GLY A 87 -8.32 8.86 15.73
CA GLY A 87 -9.05 10.02 15.20
C GLY A 87 -9.23 10.00 13.68
N LYS A 88 -9.78 11.09 13.16
CA LYS A 88 -10.02 11.26 11.72
C LYS A 88 -8.71 11.31 10.94
N LYS A 89 -8.62 10.51 9.88
CA LYS A 89 -7.45 10.42 9.00
C LYS A 89 -7.84 10.58 7.55
N ILE A 90 -6.95 11.19 6.79
CA ILE A 90 -7.06 11.25 5.34
C ILE A 90 -6.46 9.96 4.79
N VAL A 91 -7.19 9.31 3.88
CA VAL A 91 -6.74 8.10 3.19
C VAL A 91 -6.58 8.41 1.71
N ARG A 92 -5.39 8.12 1.18
CA ARG A 92 -5.03 8.34 -0.22
C ARG A 92 -4.57 7.02 -0.84
N ASP A 93 -5.12 6.67 -1.99
CA ASP A 93 -4.65 5.55 -2.81
C ASP A 93 -3.35 5.95 -3.50
N ILE A 94 -2.26 5.28 -3.14
CA ILE A 94 -0.91 5.60 -3.63
C ILE A 94 -0.77 5.22 -5.11
N TRP A 95 -1.36 4.10 -5.53
CA TRP A 95 -1.25 3.67 -6.93
C TRP A 95 -2.07 4.53 -7.87
N ARG A 96 -3.28 4.90 -7.44
CA ARG A 96 -4.19 5.74 -8.24
C ARG A 96 -3.94 7.23 -8.04
N GLN A 97 -3.01 7.58 -7.13
CA GLN A 97 -2.73 8.95 -6.70
C GLN A 97 -4.03 9.73 -6.41
N LYS A 98 -4.97 9.06 -5.72
CA LYS A 98 -6.33 9.54 -5.54
C LYS A 98 -6.69 9.62 -4.07
N ASP A 99 -7.20 10.78 -3.66
CA ASP A 99 -7.77 10.94 -2.33
C ASP A 99 -9.08 10.16 -2.24
N LEU A 100 -9.14 9.26 -1.26
CA LEU A 100 -10.31 8.43 -0.98
C LEU A 100 -11.25 9.09 0.04
N GLY A 101 -10.76 10.12 0.73
CA GLY A 101 -11.51 10.93 1.67
C GLY A 101 -10.97 10.86 3.10
N THR A 102 -11.80 11.31 4.04
CA THR A 102 -11.51 11.23 5.47
C THR A 102 -12.30 10.09 6.09
N PHE A 103 -11.62 9.27 6.87
CA PHE A 103 -12.20 8.12 7.57
C PHE A 103 -11.95 8.25 9.08
N ASP A 104 -12.80 7.60 9.86
CA ASP A 104 -12.68 7.52 11.31
C ASP A 104 -12.62 6.04 11.73
N ASN A 105 -11.66 5.70 12.59
CA ASN A 105 -11.42 4.37 13.18
C ASN A 105 -11.05 3.21 12.22
N GLU A 106 -11.55 3.18 10.99
CA GLU A 106 -11.26 2.12 10.02
C GLU A 106 -11.44 2.53 8.56
N PHE A 107 -10.77 1.79 7.68
CA PHE A 107 -10.83 1.93 6.23
C PHE A 107 -10.97 0.55 5.63
N THR A 108 -12.02 0.36 4.83
CA THR A 108 -12.32 -0.91 4.19
C THR A 108 -12.25 -0.75 2.68
N ALA A 109 -11.45 -1.59 2.04
CA ALA A 109 -11.35 -1.68 0.59
C ALA A 109 -11.80 -3.06 0.11
N THR A 110 -12.37 -3.12 -1.09
CA THR A 110 -12.66 -4.41 -1.73
C THR A 110 -11.48 -4.79 -2.62
N VAL A 111 -10.77 -5.85 -2.25
CA VAL A 111 -9.52 -6.27 -2.88
C VAL A 111 -9.78 -7.48 -3.79
N PRO A 112 -9.41 -7.41 -5.08
CA PRO A 112 -9.50 -8.56 -5.99
C PRO A 112 -8.74 -9.79 -5.48
N ARG A 113 -9.03 -10.96 -6.07
CA ARG A 113 -8.26 -12.19 -5.87
C ARG A 113 -6.77 -11.93 -6.10
N HIS A 114 -5.90 -12.41 -5.20
CA HIS A 114 -4.45 -12.18 -5.22
C HIS A 114 -4.05 -10.70 -5.37
N GLY A 115 -4.97 -9.81 -5.03
CA GLY A 115 -4.80 -8.38 -5.15
C GLY A 115 -4.23 -7.79 -3.87
N VAL A 116 -3.85 -6.54 -4.01
CA VAL A 116 -3.52 -5.66 -2.90
C VAL A 116 -4.20 -4.32 -3.15
N VAL A 117 -4.41 -3.52 -2.10
CA VAL A 117 -4.71 -2.08 -2.17
C VAL A 117 -3.70 -1.39 -1.28
N LEU A 118 -3.02 -0.38 -1.81
CA LEU A 118 -1.98 0.36 -1.10
C LEU A 118 -2.43 1.80 -0.86
N VAL A 119 -2.47 2.20 0.42
CA VAL A 119 -2.92 3.52 0.84
C VAL A 119 -1.92 4.21 1.75
N LYS A 120 -1.84 5.53 1.66
CA LYS A 120 -1.20 6.41 2.64
C LYS A 120 -2.27 6.95 3.58
N ILE A 121 -2.02 6.86 4.88
CA ILE A 121 -2.91 7.36 5.94
C ILE A 121 -2.18 8.47 6.69
N SER A 122 -2.71 9.69 6.63
CA SER A 122 -2.11 10.87 7.26
C SER A 122 -3.10 11.57 8.20
N GLY A 123 -2.57 12.41 9.09
CA GLY A 123 -3.40 13.30 9.90
C GLY A 123 -4.18 14.29 9.02
N GLN A 124 -5.29 14.80 9.52
CA GLN A 124 -5.87 16.00 8.93
C GLN A 124 -4.92 17.17 9.23
N SER A 125 -4.32 17.76 8.20
CA SER A 125 -3.68 19.07 8.33
C SER A 125 -4.71 20.05 8.89
N ARG A 126 -4.33 20.77 9.96
CA ARG A 126 -5.17 21.81 10.58
C ARG A 126 -5.45 22.96 9.62
#